data_AF-A0A2P4Y891-F1
#
_entry.id   AF-A0A2P4Y891-F1
#
_cell.length_a   1.000
_cell.length_b   1.000
_cell.length_c   1.000
_cell.angle_alpha   90.00
_cell.angle_beta   90.00
_cell.angle_gamma   90.00
#
_symmetry.space_group_name_H-M   'P 1'
#
loop_
_entity.id
_entity.type
_entity.pdbx_description
1 polymer ?
#
loop_
_entity_poly.entity_id
_entity_poly.type
_entity_poly.pdbx_seq_one_letter_code
_entity_poly.pdbx_strand_id
1 'polypeptide(L)'
;MGKYSAGTPDGSRLSSNYWKAFTPDSADREYPSRILPLSKADKLKPLVEDLGVSMAVFAIAWCLSNHNVSTVLIGATITKQLEQNMEALKVVDKITPEVKAEVEALVQR
;
A
#
# COMPACT_ATOMS: atom_id res chain seq x y z
N MET A 1 -5.00 7.06 3.76
CA MET A 1 -4.99 6.40 5.09
C MET A 1 -4.31 5.04 5.02
N GLY A 2 -3.05 4.94 5.45
CA GLY A 2 -2.44 3.65 5.75
C GLY A 2 -3.13 3.08 6.98
N LYS A 3 -3.86 1.98 6.81
CA LYS A 3 -4.69 1.40 7.88
C LYS A 3 -3.91 1.12 9.17
N TYR A 4 -2.60 0.92 9.08
CA TYR A 4 -1.74 0.50 10.18
C TYR A 4 -0.88 1.63 10.78
N SER A 5 -0.93 2.86 10.24
CA SER A 5 -0.14 3.98 10.80
C SER A 5 -0.72 4.52 12.12
N ALA A 6 -1.94 4.13 12.48
CA ALA A 6 -2.64 4.53 13.71
C ALA A 6 -3.00 3.33 14.60
N GLY A 7 -2.36 2.17 14.38
CA GLY A 7 -2.73 0.89 14.98
C GLY A 7 -3.52 -0.01 14.03
N THR A 8 -3.83 -1.24 14.45
CA THR A 8 -4.55 -2.23 13.64
C THR A 8 -6.05 -1.96 13.71
N PRO A 9 -6.72 -1.56 12.61
CA PRO A 9 -8.15 -1.25 12.64
C PRO A 9 -8.97 -2.52 12.92
N ASP A 10 -10.09 -2.34 13.63
CA ASP A 10 -10.98 -3.44 13.96
C ASP A 10 -11.60 -4.03 12.67
N GLY A 11 -11.62 -5.37 12.57
CA GLY A 11 -12.00 -6.09 11.34
C GLY A 11 -10.99 -6.06 10.19
N SER A 12 -9.77 -5.55 10.38
CA SER A 12 -8.70 -5.63 9.37
C SER A 12 -8.05 -7.02 9.33
N ARG A 13 -7.35 -7.37 8.24
CA ARG A 13 -6.67 -8.68 8.13
C ARG A 13 -5.71 -8.96 9.29
N LEU A 14 -4.99 -7.92 9.76
CA LEU A 14 -4.08 -8.00 10.91
C LEU A 14 -4.80 -8.08 12.27
N SER A 15 -6.11 -7.82 12.36
CA SER A 15 -6.87 -7.97 13.61
C SER A 15 -7.35 -9.41 13.84
N SER A 16 -7.35 -10.26 12.81
CA SER A 16 -7.80 -11.65 12.87
C SER A 16 -6.88 -12.54 13.73
N ASN A 17 -7.48 -13.38 14.57
CA ASN A 17 -6.77 -14.35 15.41
C ASN A 17 -5.89 -15.32 14.61
N TYR A 18 -6.31 -15.66 13.38
CA TYR A 18 -5.49 -16.47 12.48
C TYR A 18 -4.19 -15.74 12.12
N TRP A 19 -4.26 -14.49 11.68
CA TRP A 19 -3.08 -13.71 11.31
C TRP A 19 -2.20 -13.37 12.53
N LYS A 20 -2.79 -13.10 13.70
CA LYS A 20 -2.04 -12.92 14.96
C LYS A 20 -1.23 -14.15 15.36
N ALA A 21 -1.76 -15.36 15.14
CA ALA A 21 -1.05 -16.61 15.42
C ALA A 21 0.15 -16.83 14.49
N PHE A 22 0.09 -16.34 13.24
CA PHE A 22 1.18 -16.42 12.27
C PHE A 22 2.15 -15.21 12.29
N THR A 23 1.77 -14.11 12.93
CA THR A 23 2.60 -12.88 13.06
C THR A 23 2.56 -12.33 14.49
N PRO A 24 3.03 -13.11 15.49
CA PRO A 24 2.97 -12.73 16.91
C PRO A 24 3.77 -11.47 17.27
N ASP A 25 4.64 -10.98 16.38
CA ASP A 25 5.62 -9.92 16.67
C ASP A 25 5.61 -8.80 15.60
N SER A 26 4.46 -8.59 14.95
CA SER A 26 4.31 -7.62 13.84
C SER A 26 4.23 -6.15 14.28
N ALA A 27 4.12 -5.89 15.59
CA ALA A 27 4.08 -4.53 16.12
C ALA A 27 5.48 -3.94 16.34
N ASP A 28 6.46 -4.73 16.77
CA ASP A 28 7.69 -4.17 17.38
C ASP A 28 9.02 -4.73 16.85
N ARG A 29 9.04 -5.67 15.91
CA ARG A 29 10.32 -6.19 15.39
C ARG A 29 10.65 -5.63 14.02
N GLU A 30 11.80 -4.96 13.98
CA GLU A 30 12.70 -4.73 12.85
C GLU A 30 13.01 -6.07 12.14
N TYR A 31 12.02 -6.66 11.49
CA TYR A 31 12.21 -7.84 10.67
C TYR A 31 12.91 -7.37 9.39
N PRO A 32 14.01 -8.02 8.93
CA PRO A 32 14.54 -7.85 7.59
C PRO A 32 13.62 -8.54 6.57
N SER A 33 12.33 -8.19 6.62
CA SER A 33 11.31 -8.69 5.72
C SER A 33 11.14 -7.68 4.61
N ARG A 34 10.87 -8.16 3.40
CA ARG A 34 10.65 -7.40 2.15
C ARG A 34 9.44 -6.42 2.20
N ILE A 35 8.97 -6.09 3.39
CA ILE A 35 7.86 -5.19 3.67
C ILE A 35 8.46 -3.83 4.03
N LEU A 36 8.06 -2.81 3.28
CA LEU A 36 8.45 -1.44 3.54
C LEU A 36 8.11 -1.07 5.00
N PRO A 37 9.07 -0.59 5.82
CA PRO A 37 8.78 -0.08 7.15
C PRO A 37 7.62 0.92 7.10
N LEU A 38 6.68 0.84 8.05
CA LEU A 38 5.51 1.74 8.09
C LEU A 38 5.92 3.22 8.03
N SER A 39 7.08 3.54 8.62
CA SER A 39 7.70 4.88 8.56
C SER A 39 8.04 5.36 7.15
N LYS A 40 8.41 4.46 6.23
CA LYS A 40 8.65 4.81 4.82
C LYS A 40 7.35 4.93 4.04
N ALA A 41 6.33 4.13 4.36
CA ALA A 41 4.99 4.29 3.78
C ALA A 41 4.35 5.63 4.18
N ASP A 42 4.65 6.13 5.37
CA ASP A 42 4.19 7.45 5.83
C ASP A 42 4.80 8.61 5.03
N LYS A 43 6.06 8.47 4.56
CA LYS A 43 6.71 9.49 3.70
C LYS A 43 6.01 9.67 2.35
N LEU A 44 5.26 8.66 1.89
CA LEU A 44 4.53 8.72 0.62
C LEU A 44 3.17 9.43 0.74
N LYS A 45 2.71 9.74 1.96
CA LYS A 45 1.40 10.37 2.19
C LYS A 45 1.22 11.69 1.42
N PRO A 46 2.14 12.66 1.47
CA PRO A 46 1.95 13.95 0.80
C PRO A 46 1.82 13.79 -0.71
N LEU A 47 2.70 12.99 -1.33
CA LEU A 47 2.65 12.66 -2.75
C LEU A 47 1.30 12.06 -3.16
N VAL A 48 0.81 11.12 -2.38
CA VAL A 48 -0.46 10.41 -2.66
C VAL A 48 -1.65 11.36 -2.53
N GLU A 49 -1.60 12.28 -1.57
CA GLU A 49 -2.60 13.34 -1.37
C GLU A 49 -2.58 14.35 -2.52
N ASP A 50 -1.41 14.75 -3.01
CA ASP A 50 -1.25 15.65 -4.17
C ASP A 50 -1.81 15.02 -5.46
N LEU A 51 -1.67 13.70 -5.61
CA LEU A 51 -2.27 12.95 -6.74
C LEU A 51 -3.80 12.79 -6.62
N GLY A 52 -4.36 13.10 -5.45
CA GLY A 52 -5.80 13.02 -5.14
C GLY A 52 -6.32 11.58 -5.08
N VAL A 53 -5.49 10.62 -4.67
CA VAL A 53 -5.85 9.19 -4.64
C VAL A 53 -5.68 8.58 -3.26
N SER A 54 -6.34 7.45 -2.99
CA SER A 54 -6.09 6.72 -1.75
C SER A 54 -4.77 5.94 -1.81
N MET A 55 -4.10 5.75 -0.67
CA MET A 55 -2.87 4.95 -0.58
C MET A 55 -3.04 3.52 -1.13
N ALA A 56 -4.21 2.91 -0.95
CA ALA A 56 -4.51 1.58 -1.50
C ALA A 56 -4.59 1.60 -3.04
N VAL A 57 -5.26 2.62 -3.59
CA VAL A 57 -5.36 2.86 -5.04
C VAL A 57 -3.98 3.13 -5.64
N PHE A 58 -3.19 3.98 -4.98
CA PHE A 58 -1.83 4.30 -5.39
C PHE A 58 -0.94 3.06 -5.44
N ALA A 59 -0.97 2.21 -4.40
CA ALA A 59 -0.14 1.01 -4.36
C ALA A 59 -0.46 0.03 -5.50
N ILE A 60 -1.74 -0.13 -5.84
CA ILE A 60 -2.17 -0.98 -6.96
C ILE A 60 -1.75 -0.36 -8.29
N ALA A 61 -1.98 0.95 -8.47
CA ALA A 61 -1.58 1.67 -9.68
C ALA A 61 -0.06 1.65 -9.89
N TRP A 62 0.72 1.76 -8.81
CA TRP A 62 2.17 1.62 -8.82
C TRP A 62 2.61 0.26 -9.37
N CYS A 63 2.02 -0.83 -8.85
CA CYS A 63 2.31 -2.18 -9.34
C CYS A 63 1.94 -2.37 -10.81
N LEU A 64 0.78 -1.83 -11.24
CA LEU A 64 0.34 -1.90 -12.63
C LEU A 64 1.19 -1.06 -13.58
N SER A 65 1.77 0.05 -13.10
CA SER A 65 2.65 0.91 -13.91
C SER A 65 4.00 0.27 -14.24
N ASN A 66 4.32 -0.88 -13.65
CA ASN A 66 5.56 -1.60 -13.87
C ASN A 66 5.40 -2.56 -15.06
N HIS A 67 6.12 -2.31 -16.14
CA HIS A 67 6.08 -3.14 -17.36
C HIS A 67 6.49 -4.61 -17.11
N ASN A 68 7.23 -4.89 -16.03
CA ASN A 68 7.62 -6.25 -15.65
C ASN A 68 6.50 -7.02 -14.91
N VAL A 69 5.38 -6.36 -14.60
CA VAL A 69 4.24 -6.96 -13.90
C VAL A 69 3.11 -7.18 -14.91
N SER A 70 2.82 -8.44 -15.21
CA SER A 70 1.72 -8.79 -16.12
C SER A 70 0.34 -8.78 -15.44
N THR A 71 0.30 -9.11 -14.14
CA THR A 71 -0.95 -9.23 -13.38
C THR A 71 -0.75 -8.82 -11.93
N VAL A 72 -1.68 -8.04 -11.38
CA VAL A 72 -1.73 -7.70 -9.95
C VAL A 72 -2.89 -8.46 -9.30
N LEU A 73 -2.57 -9.39 -8.41
CA LEU A 73 -3.57 -10.12 -7.63
C LEU A 73 -4.04 -9.26 -6.45
N ILE A 74 -5.31 -8.85 -6.46
CA ILE A 74 -5.92 -8.08 -5.37
C ILE A 74 -6.81 -8.97 -4.50
N GLY A 75 -6.76 -8.75 -3.18
CA GLY A 75 -7.69 -9.35 -2.23
C GLY A 75 -8.67 -8.30 -1.70
N ALA A 76 -9.96 -8.60 -1.74
CA ALA A 76 -11.01 -7.77 -1.16
C ALA A 76 -11.94 -8.64 -0.30
N THR A 77 -12.22 -8.20 0.92
CA THR A 77 -13.12 -8.90 1.85
C THR A 77 -14.57 -8.47 1.65
N ILE A 78 -14.79 -7.24 1.18
CA ILE A 78 -16.12 -6.68 0.90
C ILE A 78 -16.12 -5.95 -0.45
N THR A 79 -17.28 -5.83 -1.08
CA THR A 79 -17.47 -5.24 -2.41
C THR A 79 -16.91 -3.82 -2.51
N LYS A 80 -17.12 -2.99 -1.47
CA LYS A 80 -16.56 -1.62 -1.41
C LYS A 80 -15.04 -1.57 -1.54
N GLN A 81 -14.32 -2.56 -1.01
CA GLN A 81 -12.86 -2.63 -1.15
C GLN A 81 -12.46 -3.01 -2.57
N LEU A 82 -13.24 -3.86 -3.24
CA LEU A 82 -13.02 -4.21 -4.63
C LEU A 82 -13.23 -2.99 -5.54
N GLU A 83 -14.33 -2.26 -5.34
CA GLU A 83 -14.63 -1.02 -6.07
C GLU A 83 -13.51 0.00 -5.91
N GLN A 84 -13.07 0.24 -4.67
CA GLN A 84 -11.93 1.11 -4.39
C GLN A 84 -10.66 0.63 -5.11
N ASN A 85 -10.35 -0.67 -5.08
CA ASN A 85 -9.18 -1.21 -5.77
C ASN A 85 -9.23 -1.00 -7.30
N MET A 86 -10.42 -1.07 -7.91
CA MET A 86 -10.61 -0.85 -9.35
C MET A 86 -10.36 0.60 -9.79
N GLU A 87 -10.45 1.57 -8.87
CA GLU A 87 -10.10 2.97 -9.17
C GLU A 87 -8.64 3.12 -9.60
N ALA A 88 -7.77 2.17 -9.24
CA ALA A 88 -6.35 2.16 -9.65
C ALA A 88 -6.17 2.19 -11.17
N LEU A 89 -7.08 1.57 -11.93
CA LEU A 89 -7.04 1.58 -13.40
C LEU A 89 -7.22 2.98 -13.98
N LYS A 90 -7.93 3.87 -13.29
CA LYS A 90 -8.20 5.25 -13.75
C LYS A 90 -7.05 6.21 -13.46
N VAL A 91 -6.08 5.78 -12.66
CA VAL A 91 -4.99 6.64 -12.17
C VAL A 91 -3.61 6.07 -12.44
N VAL A 92 -3.52 4.92 -13.13
CA VAL A 92 -2.27 4.32 -13.58
C VAL A 92 -1.44 5.31 -14.41
N ASP A 93 -2.09 6.09 -15.27
CA ASP A 93 -1.43 7.08 -16.13
C ASP A 93 -0.85 8.27 -15.34
N LYS A 94 -1.30 8.47 -14.09
CA LYS A 94 -0.72 9.48 -13.19
C LYS A 94 0.62 9.04 -12.59
N ILE A 95 1.00 7.76 -12.71
CA ILE A 95 2.29 7.25 -12.22
C ILE A 95 3.35 7.48 -13.29
N THR A 96 3.68 8.76 -13.50
CA THR A 96 4.67 9.21 -14.48
C THR A 96 6.09 8.88 -14.03
N PRO A 97 7.10 8.97 -14.92
CA PRO A 97 8.50 8.79 -14.54
C PRO A 97 8.94 9.71 -13.39
N GLU A 98 8.42 10.93 -13.32
CA GLU A 98 8.72 11.91 -12.27
C GLU A 98 8.19 11.43 -10.91
N VAL A 99 6.93 10.96 -10.87
CA VAL A 99 6.34 10.36 -9.67
C VAL A 99 7.13 9.13 -9.23
N LYS A 100 7.61 8.32 -10.18
CA LYS A 100 8.46 7.16 -9.87
C LYS A 100 9.78 7.56 -9.22
N ALA A 101 10.45 8.57 -9.76
CA ALA A 101 11.69 9.09 -9.20
C ALA A 101 11.50 9.67 -7.80
N GLU A 102 10.38 10.36 -7.55
CA GLU A 102 10.07 10.91 -6.23
C GLU A 102 9.83 9.81 -5.19
N VAL A 103 9.10 8.76 -5.54
CA VAL A 103 8.91 7.58 -4.67
C VAL A 103 10.24 6.91 -4.34
N GLU A 104 11.13 6.72 -5.32
CA GLU A 104 12.46 6.15 -5.09
C GLU A 104 13.28 7.00 -4.11
N ALA A 105 13.26 8.33 -4.25
CA ALA A 105 13.95 9.24 -3.35
C ALA A 105 13.41 9.18 -1.90
N LEU A 106 12.11 8.95 -1.73
CA LEU A 106 11.47 8.84 -0.41
C LEU A 106 11.71 7.48 0.27
N VAL A 107 11.79 6.41 -0.52
CA VAL A 107 11.85 5.02 -0.05
C VAL A 107 13.29 4.49 0.12
N GLN A 108 14.25 4.93 -0.70
CA GLN A 108 15.63 4.43 -0.64
C GLN A 108 16.49 5.05 0.49
N ARG A 109 16.00 6.10 1.17
CA ARG A 109 16.63 6.66 2.37
C ARG A 109 16.34 5.89 3.65
#